data_AF-A0A968NDQ9-F1
#
_entry.id   AF-A0A968NDQ9-F1
#
_cell.length_a   1.000
_cell.length_b   1.000
_cell.length_c   1.000
_cell.angle_alpha   90.00
_cell.angle_beta   90.00
_cell.angle_gamma   90.00
#
_symmetry.space_group_name_H-M   'P 1'
#
loop_
_entity.id
_entity.type
_entity.pdbx_description
1 polymer ?
#
loop_
_entity_poly.entity_id
_entity_poly.type
_entity_poly.pdbx_seq_one_letter_code
_entity_poly.pdbx_strand_id
1 'polypeptide(L)'
;MQNRKPETWNVQEAANAVPGARETFAANRISATTRQTLAHATAATSSSLDEIMAVIAYRMRRNAAQAQPSAVRDGAVEIVREAELVA
;
A
#
# COMPACT_ATOMS: atom_id res chain seq x y z
N MET A 1 10.15 12.13 -7.48
CA MET A 1 9.59 12.26 -6.12
C MET A 1 10.45 11.42 -5.19
N GLN A 2 11.05 12.01 -4.15
CA GLN A 2 12.03 11.33 -3.30
C GLN A 2 11.38 10.13 -2.58
N ASN A 3 11.92 8.93 -2.79
CA ASN A 3 11.60 7.70 -2.06
C ASN A 3 12.03 7.86 -0.58
N ARG A 4 11.28 8.64 0.20
CA ARG A 4 11.44 8.62 1.66
C ARG A 4 10.87 7.31 2.18
N LYS A 5 11.69 6.58 2.95
CA LYS A 5 11.27 5.34 3.57
C LYS A 5 10.10 5.60 4.54
N PRO A 6 9.06 4.75 4.56
CA PRO A 6 7.91 4.88 5.45
C PRO A 6 8.29 5.01 6.94
N GLU A 7 9.44 4.45 7.31
CA GLU A 7 10.05 4.47 8.65
C GLU A 7 10.25 5.89 9.22
N THR A 8 10.43 6.88 8.35
CA THR A 8 10.65 8.28 8.74
C THR A 8 9.38 9.12 8.78
N TRP A 9 8.24 8.55 8.38
CA TRP A 9 7.00 9.30 8.30
C TRP A 9 6.39 9.52 9.68
N ASN A 10 5.88 10.72 9.89
CA ASN A 10 4.93 10.96 10.96
C ASN A 10 3.53 10.39 10.59
N VAL A 11 2.65 10.29 11.58
CA VAL A 11 1.30 9.75 11.38
C VAL A 11 0.53 10.51 10.29
N GLN A 12 0.61 11.85 10.28
CA GLN A 12 -0.06 12.68 9.28
C GLN A 12 0.45 12.41 7.85
N GLU A 13 1.76 12.26 7.68
CA GLU A 13 2.38 11.91 6.40
C GLU A 13 1.93 10.53 5.92
N ALA A 14 1.96 9.52 6.80
CA ALA A 14 1.49 8.17 6.48
C ALA A 14 -0.02 8.15 6.14
N ALA A 15 -0.82 8.91 6.87
CA ALA A 15 -2.27 9.03 6.64
C ALA A 15 -2.61 9.66 5.29
N ASN A 16 -1.76 10.58 4.80
CA ASN A 16 -1.94 11.24 3.52
C ASN A 16 -1.38 10.42 2.35
N ALA A 17 -0.29 9.67 2.58
CA ALA A 17 0.39 8.90 1.54
C ALA A 17 -0.27 7.53 1.28
N VAL A 18 -0.94 6.94 2.27
CA VAL A 18 -1.50 5.58 2.17
C VAL A 18 -3.02 5.59 2.25
N PRO A 19 -3.71 5.27 1.14
CA PRO A 19 -5.16 5.13 1.15
C PRO A 19 -5.61 4.04 2.15
N GLY A 20 -6.56 4.38 3.02
CA GLY A 20 -7.02 3.46 4.07
C GLY A 20 -6.23 3.54 5.40
N ALA A 21 -5.17 4.36 5.48
CA ALA A 21 -4.38 4.48 6.71
C ALA A 21 -5.10 5.26 7.80
N ARG A 22 -5.92 6.27 7.45
CA ARG A 22 -6.72 7.05 8.41
C ARG A 22 -7.65 6.17 9.23
N GLU A 23 -8.29 5.20 8.59
CA GLU A 23 -9.19 4.22 9.20
C GLU A 23 -8.41 3.28 10.12
N THR A 24 -7.21 2.88 9.71
CA THR A 24 -6.32 2.04 10.52
C THR A 24 -5.87 2.77 11.79
N PHE A 25 -5.52 4.05 11.67
CA PHE A 25 -5.17 4.89 12.82
C PHE A 25 -6.37 5.14 13.73
N ALA A 26 -7.54 5.42 13.18
CA ALA A 26 -8.78 5.60 13.94
C ALA A 26 -9.15 4.35 14.76
N ALA A 27 -9.03 3.15 14.16
CA ALA A 27 -9.27 1.88 14.86
C ALA A 27 -8.32 1.67 16.05
N ASN A 28 -7.13 2.25 15.99
CA ASN A 28 -6.11 2.20 17.04
C ASN A 28 -6.13 3.43 17.97
N ARG A 29 -7.15 4.29 17.87
CA ARG A 29 -7.26 5.56 18.62
C ARG A 29 -6.07 6.52 18.40
N ILE A 30 -5.41 6.42 17.25
CA ILE A 30 -4.34 7.31 16.83
C ILE A 30 -4.93 8.45 16.01
N SER A 31 -4.64 9.70 16.40
CA SER A 31 -5.08 10.88 15.63
C SER A 31 -4.32 10.99 14.31
N ALA A 32 -5.03 10.90 13.18
CA ALA A 32 -4.43 11.00 11.84
C ALA A 32 -3.88 12.39 11.48
N THR A 33 -4.09 13.41 12.33
CA THR A 33 -3.56 14.77 12.16
C THR A 33 -2.33 15.05 13.02
N THR A 34 -1.92 14.09 13.86
CA THR A 34 -0.73 14.28 14.71
C THR A 34 0.55 14.28 13.88
N ARG A 35 1.50 15.13 14.26
CA ARG A 35 2.87 15.15 13.71
C ARG A 35 3.83 14.26 14.48
N GLN A 36 3.34 13.48 15.44
CA GLN A 36 4.14 12.49 16.14
C GLN A 36 4.61 11.38 15.18
N THR A 37 5.76 10.79 15.50
CA THR A 37 6.25 9.61 14.79
C THR A 37 5.31 8.43 15.01
N LEU A 38 5.29 7.49 14.07
CA LEU A 38 4.50 6.27 14.19
C LEU A 38 4.86 5.53 15.49
N ALA A 39 6.16 5.35 15.77
CA ALA A 39 6.63 4.69 16.99
C ALA A 39 6.07 5.30 18.29
N HIS A 40 5.99 6.63 18.36
CA HIS A 40 5.46 7.30 19.55
C HIS A 40 3.93 7.21 19.62
N ALA A 41 3.25 7.33 18.49
CA ALA A 41 1.80 7.21 18.42
C ALA A 41 1.29 5.80 18.75
N THR A 42 2.07 4.76 18.44
CA THR A 42 1.74 3.36 18.75
C THR A 42 2.12 2.94 20.17
N ALA A 43 2.95 3.72 20.87
CA ALA A 43 3.41 3.37 22.22
C ALA A 43 2.27 3.28 23.25
N ALA A 44 1.16 4.00 23.02
CA ALA A 44 -0.01 4.03 23.91
C ALA A 44 -1.18 3.18 23.39
N THR A 45 -0.99 2.38 22.34
CA THR A 45 -2.05 1.57 21.73
C THR A 45 -1.83 0.09 22.02
N SER A 46 -2.86 -0.72 21.74
CA SER A 46 -2.78 -2.17 21.87
C SER A 46 -2.01 -2.86 20.74
N SER A 47 -1.70 -2.13 19.66
CA SER A 47 -1.00 -2.66 18.49
C SER A 47 0.42 -2.11 18.46
N SER A 48 1.38 -3.01 18.25
CA SER A 48 2.77 -2.65 18.06
C SER A 48 3.00 -1.82 16.79
N LEU A 49 4.13 -1.12 16.75
CA LEU A 49 4.58 -0.41 15.56
C LEU A 49 4.66 -1.34 14.33
N ASP A 50 5.19 -2.55 14.52
CA ASP A 50 5.37 -3.51 13.43
C ASP A 50 4.04 -4.00 12.85
N GLU A 51 3.03 -4.24 13.70
CA GLU A 51 1.69 -4.62 13.25
C GLU A 51 1.04 -3.50 12.43
N ILE A 52 1.15 -2.25 12.89
CA ILE A 52 0.61 -1.10 12.16
C ILE A 52 1.35 -0.90 10.84
N MET A 53 2.68 -1.02 10.83
CA MET A 53 3.50 -0.95 9.61
C MET A 53 3.15 -2.08 8.62
N ALA A 54 2.90 -3.30 9.10
CA ALA A 54 2.49 -4.43 8.26
C ALA A 54 1.14 -4.16 7.58
N VAL A 55 0.16 -3.61 8.29
CA VAL A 55 -1.15 -3.25 7.72
C VAL A 55 -1.00 -2.14 6.66
N ILE A 56 -0.19 -1.13 6.94
CA ILE A 56 0.10 -0.03 6.00
C ILE A 56 0.76 -0.59 4.73
N ALA A 57 1.80 -1.41 4.86
CA ALA A 57 2.51 -2.03 3.74
C ALA A 57 1.59 -2.93 2.91
N TYR A 58 0.71 -3.71 3.55
CA TYR A 58 -0.29 -4.52 2.87
C TYR A 58 -1.26 -3.65 2.05
N ARG A 59 -1.77 -2.56 2.62
CA ARG A 59 -2.66 -1.62 1.92
C ARG A 59 -1.98 -0.95 0.73
N MET A 60 -0.73 -0.51 0.88
CA MET A 60 0.05 0.04 -0.22
C MET A 60 0.20 -0.96 -1.36
N ARG A 61 0.56 -2.22 -1.06
CA ARG A 61 0.69 -3.28 -2.07
C ARG A 61 -0.65 -3.56 -2.76
N ARG A 62 -1.73 -3.69 -1.99
CA ARG A 62 -3.07 -3.94 -2.53
C ARG A 62 -3.50 -2.79 -3.45
N ASN A 63 -3.29 -1.55 -3.02
CA ASN A 63 -3.61 -0.39 -3.85
C ASN A 63 -2.73 -0.32 -5.10
N ALA A 64 -1.43 -0.62 -5.01
CA ALA A 64 -0.56 -0.70 -6.18
C ALA A 64 -1.04 -1.77 -7.19
N ALA A 65 -1.54 -2.91 -6.71
CA ALA A 65 -2.12 -3.95 -7.56
C ALA A 65 -3.46 -3.52 -8.18
N GLN A 66 -4.28 -2.74 -7.47
CA GLN A 66 -5.57 -2.22 -7.98
C GLN A 66 -5.41 -1.01 -8.89
N ALA A 67 -4.39 -0.17 -8.65
CA ALA A 67 -4.00 0.96 -9.47
C ALA A 67 -3.23 0.56 -10.74
N GLN A 68 -3.05 -0.75 -10.98
CA GLN A 68 -2.70 -1.31 -12.29
C GLN A 68 -3.96 -1.83 -13.01
N PRO A 69 -4.85 -0.96 -13.53
CA PRO A 69 -5.73 -1.38 -14.60
C PRO A 69 -4.90 -1.44 -15.90
N SER A 70 -4.78 -2.66 -16.46
CA SER A 70 -4.65 -2.92 -17.89
C SER A 70 -3.47 -2.28 -18.66
N ALA A 71 -2.23 -2.68 -18.36
CA ALA A 71 -1.13 -2.63 -19.35
C ALA A 71 -0.64 -4.04 -19.76
N VAL A 72 -1.39 -5.08 -19.43
CA VAL A 72 -1.08 -6.48 -19.79
C VAL A 72 -2.35 -7.18 -20.27
N ARG A 73 -2.91 -6.74 -21.39
CA ARG A 73 -3.94 -7.54 -22.10
C ARG A 73 -3.89 -7.49 -23.64
N ASP A 74 -2.94 -6.80 -24.26
CA ASP A 74 -2.88 -6.69 -25.74
C ASP A 74 -1.66 -7.38 -26.40
N GLY A 75 -0.84 -8.14 -25.68
CA GLY A 75 0.41 -8.69 -26.25
C GLY A 75 0.68 -10.18 -26.09
N ALA A 76 -0.22 -10.97 -25.48
CA ALA A 76 0.08 -12.37 -25.13
C ALA A 76 -1.02 -13.36 -25.57
N VAL A 77 -1.73 -13.06 -26.66
CA VAL A 77 -2.58 -14.05 -27.35
C VAL A 77 -2.40 -13.89 -28.87
N GLU A 78 -1.18 -14.16 -29.35
CA GLU A 78 -0.97 -14.45 -30.78
C GLU A 78 0.14 -15.48 -30.96
N ILE A 79 0.06 -16.62 -30.26
CA ILE A 79 0.82 -17.82 -30.62
C ILE A 79 -0.06 -19.06 -30.35
N VAL A 80 -1.22 -19.20 -31.00
CA VAL A 80 -1.84 -20.51 -31.25
C VAL A 80 -2.81 -20.43 -32.46
N ARG A 81 -2.34 -20.17 -33.69
CA ARG A 81 -3.07 -20.62 -34.91
C ARG A 81 -2.35 -20.45 -36.26
N GLU A 82 -1.12 -20.94 -36.41
CA GLU A 82 -0.57 -21.20 -37.77
C GLU A 82 0.20 -22.53 -37.85
N ALA A 83 -0.30 -23.57 -37.16
CA ALA A 83 0.22 -24.93 -37.29
C ALA A 83 -0.68 -25.85 -38.13
N GLU A 84 -1.67 -25.31 -38.87
CA GLU A 84 -2.66 -26.11 -39.60
C GLU A 84 -2.91 -25.60 -41.03
N LEU A 85 -1.86 -25.16 -41.73
CA LEU A 85 -1.94 -24.86 -43.17
C LEU A 85 -0.78 -25.44 -43.98
N VAL A 86 -0.30 -26.61 -43.56
CA VAL A 86 0.53 -27.51 -44.39
C VAL A 86 0.09 -28.95 -44.14
N ALA A 87 -1.00 -29.36 -44.77
CA ALA A 87 -1.35 -30.76 -45.04
C ALA A 87 -2.31 -30.82 -46.24
#